data_AF-A0A2E7DQQ1-F1
#
_entry.id   AF-A0A2E7DQQ1-F1
#
_cell.length_a   1.000
_cell.length_b   1.000
_cell.length_c   1.000
_cell.angle_alpha   90.00
_cell.angle_beta   90.00
_cell.angle_gamma   90.00
#
_symmetry.space_group_name_H-M   'P 1'
#
loop_
_entity.id
_entity.type
_entity.pdbx_description
1 polymer ?
#
loop_
_entity_poly.entity_id
_entity_poly.type
_entity_poly.pdbx_seq_one_letter_code
_entity_poly.pdbx_strand_id
1 'polypeptide(L)'
;MDGIFTAQQAARGAPLFTDLCQRCHSIQEFTGRTFDAIWAGVPAAALYVRIANTMPLDQPGSLSVSQVSNLMAHILNENGNPSGDLPLEGDLEFLMTITLARPNE
;
A
#
# COMPACT_ATOMS: atom_id res chain seq x y z
N MET A 1 -8.33 11.93 9.76
CA MET A 1 -8.42 11.92 8.28
C MET A 1 -9.15 10.65 7.89
N ASP A 2 -10.08 10.75 6.95
CA ASP A 2 -10.68 9.56 6.35
C ASP A 2 -9.62 8.86 5.48
N GLY A 3 -9.56 7.53 5.56
CA GLY A 3 -8.58 6.73 4.82
C GLY A 3 -8.82 6.72 3.31
N ILE A 4 -7.74 6.48 2.54
CA ILE A 4 -7.78 6.38 1.07
C ILE A 4 -8.07 4.95 0.56
N PHE A 5 -8.36 4.03 1.48
CA PHE A 5 -8.61 2.64 1.19
C PHE A 5 -9.70 2.11 2.12
N THR A 6 -10.41 1.07 1.70
CA THR A 6 -11.43 0.43 2.53
C THR A 6 -10.85 -0.71 3.37
N ALA A 7 -11.46 -0.97 4.53
CA ALA A 7 -11.12 -2.14 5.34
C ALA A 7 -11.26 -3.46 4.56
N GLN A 8 -12.19 -3.52 3.60
CA GLN A 8 -12.36 -4.67 2.72
C GLN A 8 -11.17 -4.86 1.76
N GLN A 9 -10.59 -3.79 1.22
CA GLN A 9 -9.38 -3.87 0.39
C GLN A 9 -8.19 -4.36 1.22
N ALA A 10 -8.01 -3.82 2.43
CA ALA A 10 -6.96 -4.28 3.34
C ALA A 10 -7.10 -5.78 3.67
N ALA A 11 -8.33 -6.24 3.96
CA ALA A 11 -8.61 -7.65 4.22
C ALA A 11 -8.34 -8.55 3.00
N ARG A 12 -8.62 -8.08 1.78
CA ARG A 12 -8.28 -8.79 0.53
C ARG A 12 -6.78 -8.80 0.26
N GLY A 13 -6.05 -7.78 0.71
CA GLY A 13 -4.60 -7.67 0.53
C GLY A 13 -3.80 -8.59 1.45
N ALA A 14 -4.29 -8.90 2.63
CA ALA A 14 -3.61 -9.77 3.58
C ALA A 14 -3.20 -11.15 3.00
N PRO A 15 -4.11 -11.95 2.39
CA PRO A 15 -3.70 -13.21 1.77
C PRO A 15 -2.78 -13.01 0.56
N LEU A 16 -2.96 -11.92 -0.22
CA LEU A 16 -2.05 -11.61 -1.33
C LEU A 16 -0.63 -11.34 -0.84
N PHE A 17 -0.48 -10.66 0.31
CA PHE A 17 0.82 -10.39 0.89
C PHE A 17 1.50 -11.69 1.32
N THR A 18 0.76 -12.60 1.98
CA THR A 18 1.24 -13.92 2.36
C THR A 18 1.76 -14.70 1.14
N ASP A 19 0.99 -14.71 0.04
CA ASP A 19 1.31 -15.52 -1.13
C ASP A 19 2.43 -14.92 -1.99
N LEU A 20 2.49 -13.60 -2.12
CA LEU A 20 3.33 -12.91 -3.11
C LEU A 20 4.54 -12.18 -2.50
N CYS A 21 4.41 -11.69 -1.28
CA CYS A 21 5.38 -10.79 -0.65
C CYS A 21 6.17 -11.46 0.48
N GLN A 22 5.53 -12.33 1.27
CA GLN A 22 6.07 -12.83 2.54
C GLN A 22 7.33 -13.69 2.39
N ARG A 23 7.60 -14.23 1.19
CA ARG A 23 8.86 -14.94 0.91
C ARG A 23 10.11 -14.05 1.03
N CYS A 24 9.97 -12.75 0.83
CA CYS A 24 11.09 -11.80 0.80
C CYS A 24 10.90 -10.64 1.79
N HIS A 25 9.66 -10.27 2.09
CA HIS A 25 9.34 -9.15 2.95
C HIS A 25 8.56 -9.61 4.17
N SER A 26 8.96 -9.15 5.35
CA SER A 26 8.10 -9.16 6.52
C SER A 26 7.17 -7.96 6.51
N ILE A 27 5.93 -8.14 6.98
CA ILE A 27 4.99 -7.02 7.14
C ILE A 27 5.53 -5.94 8.09
N GLN A 28 6.41 -6.30 9.04
CA GLN A 28 7.05 -5.34 9.96
C GLN A 28 8.00 -4.35 9.25
N GLU A 29 8.44 -4.63 8.02
CA GLU A 29 9.22 -3.66 7.23
C GLU A 29 8.36 -2.48 6.77
N PHE A 30 7.04 -2.66 6.72
CA PHE A 30 6.10 -1.67 6.25
C PHE A 30 5.41 -0.92 7.39
N THR A 31 5.93 -1.02 8.61
CA THR A 31 5.36 -0.35 9.78
C THR A 31 6.36 0.56 10.49
N GLY A 32 5.84 1.63 11.10
CA GLY A 32 6.58 2.52 11.98
C GLY A 32 7.72 3.31 11.31
N ARG A 33 8.71 3.70 12.11
CA ARG A 33 9.73 4.71 11.72
C ARG A 33 10.50 4.38 10.44
N THR A 34 10.75 3.10 10.14
CA THR A 34 11.48 2.71 8.93
C THR A 34 10.65 2.96 7.68
N PHE A 35 9.35 2.63 7.73
CA PHE A 35 8.43 2.95 6.64
C PHE A 35 8.26 4.46 6.51
N ASP A 36 8.05 5.17 7.62
CA ASP A 36 7.86 6.62 7.64
C ASP A 36 9.07 7.37 7.08
N ALA A 37 10.30 6.90 7.35
CA ALA A 37 11.52 7.53 6.83
C ALA A 37 11.61 7.51 5.30
N ILE A 38 10.91 6.57 4.64
CA ILE A 38 10.91 6.43 3.18
C ILE A 38 9.65 7.07 2.59
N TRP A 39 8.50 6.89 3.23
CA TRP A 39 7.20 7.15 2.62
C TRP A 39 6.46 8.34 3.22
N ALA A 40 6.78 8.80 4.43
CA ALA A 40 6.10 9.97 4.99
C ALA A 40 6.44 11.23 4.16
N GLY A 41 5.41 11.99 3.80
CA GLY A 41 5.55 13.15 2.92
C GLY A 41 5.67 12.82 1.43
N VAL A 42 5.66 11.53 1.06
CA VAL A 42 5.72 11.09 -0.34
C VAL A 42 4.31 10.89 -0.89
N PRO A 43 4.06 11.21 -2.17
CA PRO A 43 2.78 10.89 -2.80
C PRO A 43 2.47 9.39 -2.77
N ALA A 44 1.23 9.03 -2.49
CA ALA A 44 0.76 7.64 -2.49
C ALA A 44 1.02 6.93 -3.83
N ALA A 45 1.01 7.70 -4.93
CA ALA A 45 1.36 7.22 -6.26
C ALA A 45 2.74 6.54 -6.29
N ALA A 46 3.73 7.02 -5.53
CA ALA A 46 5.07 6.45 -5.50
C ALA A 46 5.09 5.02 -4.95
N LEU A 47 4.36 4.76 -3.87
CA LEU A 47 4.23 3.42 -3.30
C LEU A 47 3.46 2.51 -4.25
N TYR A 48 2.38 3.02 -4.84
CA TYR A 48 1.59 2.28 -5.82
C TYR A 48 2.45 1.81 -7.00
N VAL A 49 3.16 2.73 -7.67
CA VAL A 49 4.00 2.39 -8.83
C VAL A 49 5.19 1.50 -8.44
N ARG A 50 5.70 1.63 -7.21
CA ARG A 50 6.75 0.74 -6.71
C ARG A 50 6.25 -0.70 -6.67
N ILE A 51 5.08 -0.93 -6.09
CA ILE A 51 4.46 -2.27 -6.05
C ILE A 51 4.15 -2.73 -7.48
N ALA A 52 3.45 -1.91 -8.27
CA ALA A 52 3.00 -2.29 -9.61
C ALA A 52 4.15 -2.67 -10.54
N ASN A 53 5.24 -1.90 -10.55
CA ASN A 53 6.28 -2.05 -11.59
C ASN A 53 7.44 -2.93 -11.17
N THR A 54 7.69 -3.11 -9.87
CA THR A 54 8.88 -3.81 -9.38
C THR A 54 8.56 -5.13 -8.69
N MET A 55 7.29 -5.41 -8.39
CA MET A 55 6.86 -6.61 -7.69
C MET A 55 5.97 -7.53 -8.55
N PRO A 56 6.00 -8.84 -8.25
CA PRO A 56 6.98 -9.53 -7.41
C PRO A 56 8.38 -9.53 -8.05
N LEU A 57 9.45 -9.69 -7.27
CA LEU A 57 10.84 -9.58 -7.77
C LEU A 57 11.16 -10.49 -8.97
N ASP A 58 10.59 -11.69 -9.01
CA ASP A 58 10.77 -12.67 -10.09
C ASP A 58 9.84 -12.46 -11.29
N GLN A 59 8.75 -11.70 -11.12
CA GLN A 59 7.79 -11.34 -12.16
C GLN A 59 7.36 -9.86 -12.06
N PRO A 60 8.27 -8.89 -12.19
CA PRO A 60 7.92 -7.47 -12.05
C PRO A 60 6.86 -7.05 -13.07
N GLY A 61 5.88 -6.23 -12.65
CA GLY A 61 4.83 -5.76 -13.56
C GLY A 61 3.70 -6.76 -13.79
N SER A 62 3.69 -7.91 -13.12
CA SER A 62 2.68 -8.96 -13.33
C SER A 62 1.38 -8.76 -12.57
N LEU A 63 1.36 -7.89 -11.55
CA LEU A 63 0.20 -7.70 -10.70
C LEU A 63 -0.88 -6.88 -11.40
N SER A 64 -2.12 -7.32 -11.29
CA SER A 64 -3.28 -6.53 -11.71
C SER A 64 -3.47 -5.30 -10.83
N VAL A 65 -4.15 -4.27 -11.36
CA VAL A 65 -4.51 -3.05 -10.62
C VAL A 65 -5.18 -3.38 -9.27
N SER A 66 -6.12 -4.32 -9.25
CA SER A 66 -6.80 -4.76 -8.03
C SER A 66 -5.85 -5.38 -7.00
N GLN A 67 -4.89 -6.21 -7.45
CA GLN A 67 -3.90 -6.80 -6.55
C GLN A 67 -3.00 -5.74 -5.95
N VAL A 68 -2.51 -4.79 -6.77
CA VAL A 68 -1.67 -3.68 -6.29
C VAL A 68 -2.45 -2.83 -5.27
N SER A 69 -3.69 -2.45 -5.59
CA SER A 69 -4.52 -1.65 -4.69
C SER A 69 -4.82 -2.35 -3.37
N ASN A 70 -5.15 -3.64 -3.40
CA ASN A 70 -5.42 -4.41 -2.18
C ASN A 70 -4.14 -4.61 -1.35
N LEU A 71 -2.99 -4.89 -1.98
CA LEU A 71 -1.70 -4.98 -1.29
C LEU A 71 -1.31 -3.66 -0.63
N MET A 72 -1.44 -2.54 -1.34
CA MET A 72 -1.18 -1.22 -0.79
C MET A 72 -2.13 -0.90 0.38
N ALA A 73 -3.43 -1.21 0.25
CA ALA A 73 -4.39 -1.04 1.32
C ALA A 73 -4.01 -1.86 2.57
N HIS A 74 -3.57 -3.11 2.39
CA HIS A 74 -3.09 -3.94 3.49
C HIS A 74 -1.87 -3.34 4.16
N ILE A 75 -0.86 -2.92 3.39
CA ILE A 75 0.35 -2.26 3.91
C ILE A 75 -0.01 -1.00 4.73
N LEU A 76 -0.88 -0.13 4.21
CA LEU A 76 -1.27 1.08 4.91
C LEU A 76 -2.04 0.78 6.20
N ASN A 77 -2.91 -0.23 6.18
CA ASN A 77 -3.64 -0.69 7.36
C ASN A 77 -2.70 -1.23 8.45
N GLU A 78 -1.74 -2.07 8.07
CA GLU A 78 -0.74 -2.62 9.00
C GLU A 78 0.20 -1.54 9.54
N ASN A 79 0.47 -0.49 8.75
CA ASN A 79 1.17 0.69 9.23
C ASN A 79 0.31 1.54 10.20
N GLY A 80 -0.98 1.25 10.37
CA GLY A 80 -1.89 1.97 11.28
C GLY A 80 -2.57 3.19 10.68
N ASN A 81 -2.57 3.33 9.34
CA ASN A 81 -3.36 4.36 8.69
C ASN A 81 -4.86 4.02 8.80
N PRO A 82 -5.74 5.00 9.05
CA PRO A 82 -7.17 4.73 9.11
C PRO A 82 -7.68 4.28 7.74
N SER A 83 -8.61 3.33 7.71
CA SER A 83 -9.42 3.06 6.53
C SER A 83 -10.53 4.10 6.37
N GLY A 84 -11.00 4.30 5.14
CA GLY A 84 -12.18 5.10 4.83
C GLY A 84 -13.20 4.30 4.00
N ASP A 85 -14.16 5.02 3.42
CA ASP A 85 -15.24 4.42 2.62
C ASP A 85 -14.95 4.45 1.11
N LEU A 86 -13.91 5.16 0.68
CA LEU A 86 -13.51 5.26 -0.72
C LEU A 86 -12.49 4.16 -1.06
N PRO A 87 -12.70 3.42 -2.15
CA PRO A 87 -11.74 2.44 -2.60
C PRO A 87 -10.49 3.10 -3.19
N LEU A 88 -9.33 2.47 -2.97
CA LEU A 88 -8.10 2.80 -3.68
C LEU A 88 -8.16 2.22 -5.10
N GLU A 89 -8.43 3.05 -6.11
CA GLU A 89 -8.71 2.59 -7.48
C GLU A 89 -7.47 2.45 -8.39
N GLY A 90 -6.29 2.86 -7.91
CA GLY A 90 -5.06 2.85 -8.72
C GLY A 90 -4.98 3.99 -9.75
N ASP A 91 -5.83 5.01 -9.61
CA ASP A 91 -5.74 6.26 -10.35
C ASP A 91 -4.50 7.04 -9.92
N LEU A 92 -3.49 7.11 -10.79
CA LEU A 92 -2.23 7.79 -10.50
C LEU A 92 -2.40 9.30 -10.34
N GLU A 93 -3.32 9.93 -11.06
CA GLU A 93 -3.55 11.38 -10.94
C GLU A 93 -4.11 11.69 -9.55
N PHE A 94 -5.11 10.92 -9.11
CA PHE A 94 -5.64 11.03 -7.76
C PHE A 94 -4.57 10.72 -6.70
N LEU A 95 -3.84 9.62 -6.86
CA LEU A 95 -2.82 9.19 -5.89
C LEU A 95 -1.62 10.16 -5.80
N MET A 96 -1.36 10.99 -6.82
CA MET A 96 -0.37 12.06 -6.74
C MET A 96 -0.81 13.20 -5.82
N THR A 97 -2.12 13.40 -5.64
CA THR A 97 -2.67 14.43 -4.74
C THR A 97 -2.68 14.01 -3.27
N ILE A 98 -2.53 12.70 -3.01
CA ILE A 98 -2.53 12.13 -1.67
C ILE A 98 -1.09 12.03 -1.17
N THR A 99 -0.80 12.69 -0.05
CA THR A 99 0.47 12.53 0.67
C THR A 99 0.33 11.46 1.74
N LEU A 100 1.25 10.50 1.78
CA LEU A 100 1.31 9.51 2.86
C LEU A 100 1.76 10.21 4.16
N ALA A 101 0.90 10.16 5.17
CA ALA A 101 1.15 10.74 6.48
C ALA A 101 1.76 9.71 7.44
N ARG A 102 2.38 10.20 8.52
CA ARG A 102 2.72 9.34 9.65
C ARG A 102 1.43 8.98 10.40
N PRO A 103 1.21 7.71 10.74
CA PRO A 103 0.06 7.34 11.54
C PRO A 103 0.15 7.97 12.94
N ASN A 104 -0.87 8.75 13.32
CA ASN A 104 -1.05 9.42 14.62
C ASN A 104 -0.19 10.68 14.91
N GLU A 105 0.25 11.41 13.88
CA GLU A 105 0.70 12.81 14.02
C GLU A 105 -0.40 13.82 13.63
#